data_AF-A0A8D8B9N3-F1
#
_entry.id   AF-A0A8D8B9N3-F1
#
_cell.length_a   1.000
_cell.length_b   1.000
_cell.length_c   1.000
_cell.angle_alpha   90.00
_cell.angle_beta   90.00
_cell.angle_gamma   90.00
#
_symmetry.space_group_name_H-M   'P 1'
#
loop_
_entity.id
_entity.type
_entity.pdbx_description
1 polymer ?
#
loop_
_entity_poly.entity_id
_entity_poly.type
_entity_poly.pdbx_seq_one_letter_code
_entity_poly.pdbx_strand_id
1 'polypeptide(L)'
;MTLPPADDLNYDAQSRSIFLSHMSLLKSAGEFSAQAVDAFRPDVIFSANDHSSKVATVPKSRLLMEDITHSPLNVDRSKRHDVSVFDLASLRLQQRLLEILVPTCSYRMGAMKIGYGYAVLDGDTLKYTVLWTAQRYYQLASYSLLIIPLKLLCGQIWCALFKRYWCCCRPRNRTPYLPLHTN
;
A
#
# COMPACT_ATOMS: atom_id res chain seq x y z
N MET A 1 21.29 16.63 10.33
CA MET A 1 21.91 15.82 9.25
C MET A 1 22.22 16.79 8.13
N THR A 2 23.47 17.18 7.96
CA THR A 2 23.88 18.15 6.94
C THR A 2 24.00 17.43 5.61
N LEU A 3 23.36 17.97 4.57
CA LEU A 3 23.46 17.43 3.22
C LEU A 3 24.90 17.61 2.71
N PRO A 4 25.46 16.64 1.97
CA PRO A 4 26.79 16.79 1.39
C PRO A 4 26.82 17.98 0.40
N PRO A 5 27.96 18.68 0.30
CA PRO A 5 28.10 19.79 -0.64
C PRO A 5 27.94 19.30 -2.09
N ALA A 6 27.20 20.07 -2.89
CA ALA A 6 26.85 19.71 -4.28
C ALA A 6 28.06 19.58 -5.22
N ASP A 7 29.21 20.13 -4.85
CA ASP A 7 30.43 20.19 -5.68
C ASP A 7 31.23 18.86 -5.70
N ASP A 8 30.94 17.91 -4.81
CA ASP A 8 31.60 16.59 -4.80
C ASP A 8 30.98 15.58 -5.78
N LEU A 9 29.88 15.94 -6.44
CA LEU A 9 29.24 15.11 -7.46
C LEU A 9 29.86 15.45 -8.82
N ASN A 10 30.78 14.61 -9.27
CA ASN A 10 31.34 14.68 -10.63
C ASN A 10 30.22 14.43 -11.66
N TYR A 11 29.57 15.51 -12.09
CA TYR A 11 28.51 15.50 -13.11
C TYR A 11 29.12 15.22 -14.48
N ASP A 12 29.34 13.95 -14.78
CA ASP A 12 29.53 13.53 -16.16
C ASP A 12 28.23 13.83 -16.94
N ALA A 13 28.30 14.31 -18.18
CA ALA A 13 27.11 14.71 -18.95
C ALA A 13 26.12 13.53 -19.18
N GLN A 14 26.61 12.31 -19.01
CA GLN A 14 25.84 11.06 -19.06
C GLN A 14 25.34 10.57 -17.70
N SER A 15 25.79 11.17 -16.59
CA SER A 15 25.31 10.82 -15.26
C SER A 15 23.84 11.20 -15.09
N ARG A 16 23.11 10.38 -14.34
CA ARG A 16 21.67 10.56 -14.10
C ARG A 16 21.44 10.51 -12.60
N SER A 17 20.72 11.51 -12.09
CA SER A 17 20.43 11.65 -10.66
C SER A 17 19.01 11.18 -10.38
N ILE A 18 18.90 10.09 -9.61
CA ILE A 18 17.61 9.51 -9.20
C ILE A 18 17.44 9.79 -7.71
N PHE A 19 16.40 10.54 -7.35
CA PHE A 19 16.08 10.80 -5.95
C PHE A 19 15.05 9.80 -5.44
N LEU A 20 15.34 9.17 -4.30
CA LEU A 20 14.44 8.24 -3.64
C LEU A 20 13.98 8.83 -2.31
N SER A 21 12.67 8.87 -2.09
CA SER A 21 12.07 9.35 -0.85
C SER A 21 10.91 8.48 -0.42
N HIS A 22 10.70 8.36 0.89
CA HIS A 22 9.46 7.79 1.39
C HIS A 22 8.31 8.80 1.27
N MET A 23 8.57 10.07 1.63
CA MET A 23 7.60 11.17 1.58
C MET A 23 7.60 11.83 0.21
N SER A 24 6.43 12.24 -0.28
CA SER A 24 6.36 13.02 -1.53
C SER A 24 6.94 14.41 -1.32
N LEU A 25 7.93 14.75 -2.14
CA LEU A 25 8.58 16.06 -2.11
C LEU A 25 7.72 17.14 -2.74
N LEU A 26 6.90 16.79 -3.73
CA LEU A 26 6.04 17.76 -4.42
C LEU A 26 4.68 17.94 -3.70
N LYS A 27 4.14 16.91 -3.04
CA LYS A 27 2.85 17.02 -2.33
C LYS A 27 2.95 17.83 -1.03
N SER A 28 4.08 17.72 -0.34
CA SER A 28 4.36 18.44 0.90
C SER A 28 5.62 19.26 0.73
N ALA A 29 5.64 20.06 -0.34
CA ALA A 29 6.77 20.88 -0.67
C ALA A 29 6.99 21.98 0.38
N GLY A 30 8.23 22.08 0.85
CA GLY A 30 8.66 23.10 1.80
C GLY A 30 10.15 23.38 1.63
N GLU A 31 10.76 24.02 2.62
CA GLU A 31 12.18 24.40 2.58
C GLU A 31 13.11 23.20 2.35
N PHE A 32 12.83 22.08 3.02
CA PHE A 32 13.58 20.84 2.82
C PHE A 32 13.51 20.35 1.37
N SER A 33 12.32 20.34 0.76
CA SER A 33 12.14 19.88 -0.62
C SER A 33 12.90 20.78 -1.59
N ALA A 34 12.87 22.10 -1.38
CA ALA A 34 13.61 23.05 -2.18
C ALA A 34 15.13 22.84 -2.06
N GLN A 35 15.66 22.70 -0.84
CA GLN A 35 17.07 22.43 -0.59
C GLN A 35 17.53 21.09 -1.18
N ALA A 36 16.73 20.03 -1.02
CA ALA A 36 17.05 18.72 -1.58
C ALA A 36 17.07 18.76 -3.12
N VAL A 37 16.08 19.41 -3.74
CA VAL A 37 16.02 19.52 -5.20
C VAL A 37 17.17 20.37 -5.75
N ASP A 38 17.58 21.42 -5.04
CA ASP A 38 18.71 22.27 -5.46
C ASP A 38 20.06 21.56 -5.27
N ALA A 39 20.24 20.86 -4.15
CA ALA A 39 21.47 20.14 -3.84
C ALA A 39 21.70 18.92 -4.74
N PHE A 40 20.66 18.10 -4.95
CA PHE A 40 20.79 16.82 -5.68
C PHE A 40 20.44 16.91 -7.17
N ARG A 41 19.80 18.00 -7.60
CA ARG A 41 19.33 18.26 -8.98
C ARG A 41 18.80 17.01 -9.69
N PRO A 42 17.78 16.34 -9.13
CA PRO A 42 17.34 15.05 -9.65
C PRO A 42 16.66 15.17 -11.01
N ASP A 43 16.87 14.16 -11.85
CA ASP A 43 16.16 13.98 -13.12
C ASP A 43 14.78 13.36 -12.91
N VAL A 44 14.68 12.46 -11.93
CA VAL A 44 13.43 11.81 -11.53
C VAL A 44 13.42 11.59 -10.03
N ILE A 45 12.24 11.76 -9.43
CA ILE A 45 11.97 11.52 -8.03
C ILE A 45 11.01 10.34 -7.92
N PHE A 46 11.39 9.32 -7.15
CA PHE A 46 10.48 8.25 -6.74
C PHE A 46 10.11 8.42 -5.27
N SER A 47 8.80 8.55 -5.03
CA SER A 47 8.22 8.76 -3.71
C SER A 47 7.24 7.64 -3.37
N ALA A 48 6.86 7.51 -2.10
CA ALA A 48 5.90 6.49 -1.64
C ALA A 48 4.84 7.10 -0.71
N ASN A 49 4.52 6.39 0.39
CA ASN A 49 3.62 6.76 1.48
C ASN A 49 2.12 6.82 1.17
N ASP A 50 1.72 7.34 0.01
CA ASP A 50 0.30 7.54 -0.34
C ASP A 50 -0.44 6.24 -0.71
N HIS A 51 0.26 5.10 -0.64
CA HIS A 51 -0.24 3.75 -0.96
C HIS A 51 -0.98 3.64 -2.30
N SER A 52 -0.67 4.54 -3.23
CA SER A 52 -1.34 4.67 -4.52
C SER A 52 -0.32 5.09 -5.57
N SER A 53 -0.50 4.63 -6.80
CA SER A 53 0.40 5.01 -7.90
C SER A 53 -0.08 6.29 -8.55
N LYS A 54 0.77 7.32 -8.55
CA LYS A 54 0.48 8.63 -9.11
C LYS A 54 1.73 9.24 -9.76
N VAL A 55 1.53 10.27 -10.56
CA VAL A 55 2.60 11.06 -11.17
C VAL A 55 2.29 12.53 -11.07
N ALA A 56 3.32 13.34 -10.85
CA ALA A 56 3.25 14.78 -10.96
C ALA A 56 4.45 15.29 -11.77
N THR A 57 4.17 16.25 -12.64
CA THR A 57 5.20 16.99 -13.38
C THR A 57 5.01 18.46 -13.11
N VAL A 58 5.99 19.09 -12.45
CA VAL A 58 5.87 20.46 -11.96
C VAL A 58 7.08 21.29 -12.37
N PRO A 59 6.91 22.53 -12.86
CA PRO A 59 8.04 23.44 -13.05
C PRO A 59 8.77 23.71 -11.73
N LYS A 60 10.10 23.73 -11.72
CA LYS A 60 10.90 24.05 -10.52
C LYS A 60 10.51 25.39 -9.88
N SER A 61 10.09 26.37 -10.68
CA SER A 61 9.60 27.67 -10.20
C SER A 61 8.32 27.59 -9.36
N ARG A 62 7.56 26.50 -9.45
CA ARG A 62 6.33 26.25 -8.71
C ARG A 62 6.48 25.26 -7.57
N LEU A 63 7.72 24.89 -7.22
CA LEU A 63 7.99 23.88 -6.21
C LEU A 63 7.35 24.23 -4.85
N LEU A 64 7.38 25.51 -4.45
CA LEU A 64 6.82 25.99 -3.20
C LEU A 64 5.34 26.39 -3.28
N MET A 65 4.63 26.03 -4.35
CA MET A 65 3.18 26.29 -4.46
C MET A 65 2.40 25.15 -3.78
N GLU A 66 1.39 25.51 -2.99
CA GLU A 66 0.66 24.58 -2.12
C GLU A 66 -0.26 23.57 -2.85
N ASP A 67 -0.52 23.75 -4.16
CA ASP A 67 -1.52 22.95 -4.89
C ASP A 67 -0.91 22.18 -6.08
N ILE A 68 -0.03 21.22 -5.77
CA ILE A 68 0.49 20.29 -6.78
C ILE A 68 -0.42 19.07 -6.86
N THR A 69 -1.14 18.94 -7.98
CA THR A 69 -2.04 17.83 -8.23
C THR A 69 -1.30 16.63 -8.82
N HIS A 70 -1.26 15.53 -8.07
CA HIS A 70 -0.79 14.23 -8.57
C HIS A 70 -1.90 13.52 -9.36
N SER A 71 -1.61 13.18 -10.61
CA SER A 71 -2.51 12.42 -11.47
C SER A 71 -2.35 10.90 -11.23
N PRO A 72 -3.43 10.10 -11.25
CA PRO A 72 -3.32 8.65 -11.14
C PRO A 72 -2.45 8.06 -12.26
N LEU A 73 -1.56 7.12 -11.92
CA LEU A 73 -0.67 6.44 -12.87
C LEU A 73 -0.93 4.94 -12.84
N ASN A 74 -1.29 4.34 -13.98
CA ASN A 74 -1.54 2.89 -14.13
C ASN A 74 -2.60 2.30 -13.16
N VAL A 75 -3.51 3.12 -12.61
CA VAL A 75 -4.49 2.70 -11.59
C VAL A 75 -5.77 2.13 -12.20
N ASP A 76 -6.16 2.66 -13.37
CA ASP A 76 -7.37 2.27 -14.08
C ASP A 76 -7.26 0.85 -14.63
N ARG A 77 -8.38 0.13 -14.67
CA ARG A 77 -8.39 -1.28 -15.07
C ARG A 77 -7.91 -1.49 -16.51
N SER A 78 -8.26 -0.58 -17.42
CA SER A 78 -7.82 -0.61 -18.82
C SER A 78 -6.35 -0.25 -18.98
N LYS A 79 -5.85 0.72 -18.22
CA LYS A 79 -4.48 1.26 -18.31
C LYS A 79 -3.47 0.59 -17.39
N ARG A 80 -3.87 -0.51 -16.75
CA ARG A 80 -3.08 -1.16 -15.69
C ARG A 80 -1.76 -1.73 -16.21
N HIS A 81 -1.79 -2.21 -17.46
CA HIS A 81 -0.66 -2.87 -18.12
C HIS A 81 0.14 -1.90 -19.00
N ASP A 82 -0.30 -0.65 -19.09
CA ASP A 82 0.34 0.34 -19.95
C ASP A 82 1.72 0.68 -19.39
N VAL A 83 2.67 0.92 -20.29
CA VAL A 83 3.99 1.42 -19.93
C VAL A 83 4.01 2.91 -20.24
N SER A 84 4.15 3.71 -19.18
CA SER A 84 4.27 5.16 -19.30
C SER A 84 5.70 5.51 -19.68
N VAL A 85 5.86 6.35 -20.69
CA VAL A 85 7.17 6.78 -21.19
C VAL A 85 7.35 8.27 -20.92
N PHE A 86 8.47 8.62 -20.30
CA PHE A 86 8.83 10.00 -19.96
C PHE A 86 10.19 10.34 -20.58
N ASP A 87 10.26 11.48 -21.26
CA ASP A 87 11.51 12.02 -21.78
C ASP A 87 12.14 12.96 -20.76
N LEU A 88 13.20 12.51 -20.11
CA LEU A 88 13.92 13.25 -19.08
C LEU A 88 14.72 14.42 -19.67
N ALA A 89 15.20 14.34 -20.91
CA ALA A 89 15.93 15.44 -21.53
C ALA A 89 15.01 16.64 -21.75
N SER A 90 13.82 16.39 -22.29
CA SER A 90 12.79 17.43 -22.46
C SER A 90 12.38 18.06 -21.12
N LEU A 91 12.19 17.24 -20.08
CA LEU A 91 11.84 17.73 -18.75
C LEU A 91 12.95 18.59 -18.13
N ARG A 92 14.22 18.18 -18.29
CA ARG A 92 15.39 18.93 -17.83
C ARG A 92 15.51 20.29 -18.53
N LEU A 93 15.33 20.32 -19.85
CA LEU A 93 15.34 21.57 -20.64
C LEU A 93 14.24 22.53 -20.20
N GLN A 94 13.05 21.99 -19.90
CA GLN A 94 11.92 22.79 -19.42
C GLN A 94 12.00 23.13 -17.92
N GLN A 95 13.07 22.74 -17.22
CA GLN A 95 13.22 22.87 -15.77
C GLN A 95 12.00 22.33 -15.01
N ARG A 96 11.49 21.18 -15.44
CA ARG A 96 10.38 20.46 -14.81
C ARG A 96 10.91 19.29 -13.99
N LEU A 97 10.29 19.10 -12.83
CA LEU A 97 10.52 17.96 -11.96
C LEU A 97 9.47 16.89 -12.26
N LEU A 98 9.93 15.64 -12.34
CA LEU A 98 9.07 14.46 -12.44
C LEU A 98 9.11 13.73 -11.11
N GLU A 99 7.94 13.58 -10.48
CA GLU A 99 7.77 12.74 -9.31
C GLU A 99 6.78 11.61 -9.60
N ILE A 100 7.22 10.37 -9.37
CA ILE A 100 6.40 9.17 -9.47
C ILE A 100 6.18 8.61 -8.07
N LEU A 101 4.91 8.58 -7.65
CA LEU A 101 4.49 7.92 -6.42
C LEU A 101 4.31 6.43 -6.71
N VAL A 102 5.12 5.62 -6.04
CA VAL A 102 5.13 4.17 -6.14
C VAL A 102 4.09 3.59 -5.19
N PRO A 103 3.25 2.63 -5.64
CA PRO A 103 2.26 2.01 -4.76
C PRO A 103 2.93 1.16 -3.68
N THR A 104 2.20 0.88 -2.60
CA THR A 104 2.69 -0.04 -1.57
C THR A 104 2.61 -1.50 -2.05
N CYS A 105 3.60 -2.30 -1.65
CA CYS A 105 3.61 -3.75 -1.84
C CYS A 105 3.09 -4.52 -0.61
N SER A 106 2.71 -3.81 0.47
CA SER A 106 2.34 -4.41 1.75
C SER A 106 0.83 -4.33 2.02
N TYR A 107 0.22 -5.50 2.26
CA TYR A 107 -1.18 -5.59 2.68
C TYR A 107 -1.44 -4.97 4.07
N ARG A 108 -0.40 -4.84 4.92
CA ARG A 108 -0.56 -4.28 6.28
C ARG A 108 -0.95 -2.80 6.26
N MET A 109 -0.80 -2.14 5.12
CA MET A 109 -1.10 -0.74 4.91
C MET A 109 -2.56 -0.46 4.52
N GLY A 110 -3.42 -1.49 4.47
CA GLY A 110 -4.85 -1.34 4.19
C GLY A 110 -5.20 -0.97 2.74
N ALA A 111 -4.22 -0.99 1.83
CA ALA A 111 -4.43 -0.64 0.43
C ALA A 111 -4.96 -1.83 -0.38
N MET A 112 -6.10 -1.66 -1.04
CA MET A 112 -6.75 -2.71 -1.84
C MET A 112 -5.97 -3.09 -3.12
N LYS A 113 -5.24 -2.13 -3.70
CA LYS A 113 -4.42 -2.33 -4.89
C LYS A 113 -2.96 -2.20 -4.49
N ILE A 114 -2.25 -3.32 -4.47
CA ILE A 114 -0.82 -3.36 -4.13
C ILE A 114 0.00 -3.84 -5.33
N GLY A 115 1.22 -3.32 -5.44
CA GLY A 115 2.08 -3.60 -6.58
C GLY A 115 3.50 -3.13 -6.36
N TYR A 116 4.34 -3.41 -7.34
CA TYR A 116 5.73 -2.94 -7.39
C TYR A 116 5.87 -1.96 -8.55
N GLY A 117 6.50 -0.81 -8.30
CA GLY A 117 6.95 0.07 -9.38
C GLY A 117 8.08 -0.61 -10.14
N TYR A 118 8.01 -0.59 -11.47
CA TYR A 118 9.06 -1.09 -12.34
C TYR A 118 9.46 0.03 -13.29
N ALA A 119 10.71 0.44 -13.21
CA ALA A 119 11.27 1.53 -14.00
C ALA A 119 12.48 1.01 -14.78
N VAL A 120 12.56 1.37 -16.06
CA VAL A 120 13.71 1.11 -16.93
C VAL A 120 14.17 2.45 -17.47
N LEU A 121 15.44 2.76 -17.26
CA LEU A 121 16.08 3.94 -17.80
C LEU A 121 16.88 3.53 -19.05
N ASP A 122 16.54 4.14 -20.17
CA ASP A 122 17.08 3.86 -21.50
C ASP A 122 17.58 5.19 -22.09
N GLY A 123 18.80 5.58 -21.72
CA GLY A 123 19.34 6.91 -21.99
C GLY A 123 18.54 8.01 -21.28
N ASP A 124 17.91 8.90 -22.04
CA ASP A 124 17.02 9.95 -21.54
C ASP A 124 15.54 9.50 -21.45
N THR A 125 15.23 8.29 -21.88
CA THR A 125 13.86 7.78 -21.84
C THR A 125 13.64 6.94 -20.59
N LEU A 126 12.76 7.39 -19.71
CA LEU A 126 12.28 6.64 -18.56
C LEU A 126 10.98 5.91 -18.91
N LYS A 127 11.02 4.58 -18.87
CA LYS A 127 9.85 3.71 -19.03
C LYS A 127 9.42 3.23 -17.65
N TYR A 128 8.18 3.51 -17.26
CA TYR A 128 7.64 3.13 -15.96
C TYR A 128 6.32 2.37 -16.11
N THR A 129 6.17 1.32 -15.31
CA THR A 129 4.89 0.65 -15.12
C THR A 129 4.76 0.15 -13.68
N VAL A 130 3.59 -0.39 -13.35
CA VAL A 130 3.33 -1.00 -12.05
C VAL A 130 3.00 -2.47 -12.27
N LEU A 131 3.77 -3.33 -11.62
CA LEU A 131 3.51 -4.76 -11.52
C LEU A 131 2.48 -4.99 -10.43
N TRP A 132 1.20 -4.94 -10.84
CA TRP A 132 0.09 -5.14 -9.91
C TRP A 132 -0.02 -6.59 -9.48
N THR A 133 -0.10 -6.82 -8.18
CA THR A 133 -0.25 -8.16 -7.61
C THR A 133 -1.73 -8.52 -7.47
N ALA A 134 -2.01 -9.81 -7.31
CA ALA A 134 -3.36 -10.30 -7.09
C ALA A 134 -3.98 -9.74 -5.80
N GLN A 135 -5.25 -9.37 -5.86
CA GLN A 135 -6.00 -8.87 -4.71
C GLN A 135 -6.41 -10.04 -3.81
N ARG A 136 -5.69 -10.22 -2.70
CA ARG A 136 -5.95 -11.29 -1.73
C ARG A 136 -7.09 -10.97 -0.75
N TYR A 137 -7.58 -9.73 -0.71
CA TYR A 137 -8.67 -9.33 0.19
C TYR A 137 -9.97 -10.11 -0.06
N TYR A 138 -10.31 -10.38 -1.33
CA TYR A 138 -11.50 -11.19 -1.65
C TYR A 138 -11.34 -12.65 -1.22
N GLN A 139 -10.14 -13.22 -1.37
CA GLN A 139 -9.83 -14.56 -0.89
C GLN A 139 -9.94 -14.61 0.64
N LEU A 140 -9.36 -13.64 1.34
CA LEU A 140 -9.45 -13.55 2.80
C LEU A 140 -10.91 -13.41 3.27
N ALA A 141 -11.71 -12.58 2.59
CA ALA A 141 -13.13 -12.44 2.89
C ALA A 141 -13.88 -13.76 2.68
N SER A 142 -13.61 -14.49 1.59
CA SER A 142 -14.21 -15.82 1.34
C SER A 142 -13.80 -16.84 2.41
N TYR A 143 -12.54 -16.84 2.86
CA TYR A 143 -12.10 -17.73 3.92
C TYR A 143 -12.80 -17.42 5.24
N SER A 144 -12.93 -16.14 5.60
CA SER A 144 -13.67 -15.72 6.79
C SER A 144 -15.14 -16.16 6.73
N LEU A 145 -15.79 -15.98 5.57
CA LEU A 145 -17.18 -16.38 5.37
C LEU A 145 -17.39 -17.90 5.47
N LEU A 146 -16.39 -18.73 5.18
CA LEU A 146 -16.48 -20.19 5.30
C LEU A 146 -16.08 -20.69 6.69
N ILE A 147 -15.00 -20.17 7.27
CA ILE A 147 -14.43 -20.67 8.52
C ILE A 147 -15.32 -20.29 9.71
N ILE A 148 -15.84 -19.06 9.75
CA ILE A 148 -16.69 -18.59 10.87
C ILE A 148 -17.94 -19.46 11.06
N PRO A 149 -18.80 -19.70 10.04
CA PRO A 149 -19.98 -20.54 10.24
C PRO A 149 -19.61 -21.99 10.54
N LEU A 150 -18.53 -22.52 9.94
CA LEU A 150 -18.05 -23.86 10.25
C LEU A 150 -17.69 -23.99 11.74
N LYS A 151 -16.96 -23.00 12.29
CA LYS A 151 -16.62 -22.97 13.72
C LYS A 151 -17.86 -22.87 14.61
N LEU A 152 -18.84 -22.05 14.23
CA LEU A 152 -20.10 -21.92 14.97
C LEU A 152 -20.90 -23.22 14.97
N LEU A 153 -21.03 -23.88 13.82
CA LEU A 153 -21.74 -25.14 13.67
C LEU A 153 -21.05 -26.27 14.45
N CYS A 154 -19.73 -26.42 14.31
CA CYS A 154 -18.95 -27.38 15.08
C CYS A 154 -19.05 -27.10 16.60
N GLY A 155 -19.01 -25.83 17.00
CA GLY A 155 -19.18 -25.42 18.40
C GLY A 155 -20.56 -25.78 18.96
N GLN A 156 -21.62 -25.56 18.18
CA GLN A 156 -22.99 -25.95 18.57
C GLN A 156 -23.14 -27.46 18.73
N ILE A 157 -22.59 -28.25 17.80
CA ILE A 157 -22.61 -29.72 17.86
C ILE A 157 -21.83 -30.20 19.10
N TRP A 158 -20.64 -29.64 19.34
CA TRP A 158 -19.83 -29.97 20.51
C TRP A 158 -20.56 -29.65 21.82
N CYS A 159 -21.14 -28.46 21.93
CA CYS A 159 -21.95 -28.06 23.09
C CYS A 159 -23.16 -28.98 23.30
N ALA A 160 -23.83 -29.41 22.23
CA ALA A 160 -24.96 -30.35 22.32
C ALA A 160 -24.52 -31.74 22.78
N LEU A 161 -23.40 -32.27 22.27
CA LEU A 161 -22.83 -33.54 22.71
C LEU A 161 -22.40 -33.46 24.18
N PHE A 162 -21.68 -32.42 24.59
CA PHE A 162 -21.26 -32.24 25.99
C PHE A 162 -22.46 -32.12 26.94
N LYS A 163 -23.50 -31.36 26.57
CA LYS A 163 -24.75 -31.32 27.34
C LYS A 163 -25.38 -32.70 27.46
N ARG A 164 -25.38 -33.51 26.40
CA ARG A 164 -25.94 -34.87 26.43
C ARG A 164 -25.14 -35.78 27.37
N TYR A 165 -23.81 -35.73 27.32
CA TYR A 165 -22.95 -36.54 28.20
C TYR A 165 -23.00 -36.09 29.67
N TRP A 166 -23.10 -34.79 29.96
CA TRP A 166 -23.19 -34.27 31.33
C TRP A 166 -24.61 -34.31 31.93
N CYS A 167 -25.68 -34.10 31.13
CA CYS A 167 -27.05 -34.17 31.63
C CYS A 167 -27.52 -35.60 31.92
N CYS A 168 -26.91 -36.63 31.31
CA CYS A 168 -27.16 -38.03 31.68
C CYS A 168 -26.67 -38.38 33.10
N CYS A 169 -25.85 -37.53 33.74
CA CYS A 169 -25.44 -37.69 35.13
C CYS A 169 -26.27 -36.86 36.12
N ARG A 170 -27.35 -36.18 35.70
CA ARG A 170 -28.23 -35.49 36.66
C ARG A 170 -29.13 -36.54 37.34
N PRO A 171 -28.93 -36.84 38.64
CA PRO A 171 -29.76 -37.83 39.32
C PRO A 171 -31.22 -37.38 39.27
N ARG A 172 -32.06 -38.25 38.74
CA ARG A 172 -33.52 -38.12 38.76
C ARG A 172 -33.93 -38.18 40.23
N ASN A 173 -34.21 -37.03 40.85
CA ASN A 173 -34.87 -37.00 42.16
C ASN A 173 -36.19 -37.77 42.02
N ARG A 174 -36.18 -39.03 42.45
CA ARG A 174 -37.38 -39.83 42.62
C ARG A 174 -38.13 -39.17 43.77
N THR A 175 -39.23 -38.51 43.46
CA THR A 175 -40.29 -38.21 44.42
C THR A 175 -40.70 -39.53 45.09
N PRO A 176 -40.59 -39.66 46.42
CA PRO A 176 -41.18 -40.80 47.11
C PRO A 176 -42.65 -40.47 47.37
N TYR A 177 -43.55 -41.05 46.58
CA TYR A 177 -44.96 -41.09 46.94
C TYR A 177 -45.22 -42.30 47.86
N LEU A 178 -45.78 -41.97 49.04
CA LEU A 178 -46.88 -42.67 49.72
C LEU A 178 -46.57 -43.89 50.62
N PRO A 179 -47.53 -44.32 51.50
CA PRO A 179 -47.55 -44.03 52.93
C PRO A 179 -47.57 -45.32 53.78
N LEU A 180 -47.34 -45.25 55.09
CA LEU A 180 -47.69 -46.35 56.00
C LEU A 180 -48.33 -45.80 57.27
N HIS A 181 -49.63 -46.02 57.37
CA HIS A 181 -50.38 -46.13 58.61
C HIS A 181 -49.72 -47.19 59.52
N THR A 182 -49.51 -46.86 60.79
CA THR A 182 -49.61 -47.83 61.90
C THR A 182 -50.00 -47.10 63.18
N ASN A 183 -51.24 -47.36 63.62
CA ASN A 183 -51.86 -47.31 64.95
C ASN A 183 -51.52 -46.18 65.92
#